data_AF-A0AA37GBQ2-F1
#
_entry.id   AF-A0AA37GBQ2-F1
#
_cell.length_a   1.000
_cell.length_b   1.000
_cell.length_c   1.000
_cell.angle_alpha   90.00
_cell.angle_beta   90.00
_cell.angle_gamma   90.00
#
_symmetry.space_group_name_H-M   'P 1'
#
loop_
_entity.id
_entity.type
_entity.pdbx_description
1 polymer ?
#
loop_
_entity_poly.entity_id
_entity_poly.type
_entity_poly.pdbx_seq_one_letter_code
_entity_poly.pdbx_strand_id
1 'polypeptide(L)'
;MERARKRQRLAEDIEETEIANRPDGPRSLSRAISPPKKRNRQGERIKSPFQLTRIRDLPEAANHDTVALKDILGDPLIAECWEFNFLHDIHFLMSHFDEDTRDLVKVHIVHGFWKREDSNRLALQEEAEAYANVELHGAFMPEMFGTHHSKMMILIRHDSSAQVVIHTANMIAKDWTNMTNAVWRSPMLPLLPDNHVEDASTNEHPFGTGRRFKHDILNYLRAYNARRPTLRTLVDQLRNYDFSSVRATLIASVPGRHPIHDTSQTAWGWPALKRALRSVPIQEGKSEVVVQISSIATLGASDSWIQKCLFDSLAVSKNHSLSTPKPKFKVVFPTADEIRRSLDGYSSGGSIHTKIQSQQQAKQLQYLRPIFCHWANDAPEGECR
;
A
#
# COMPACT_ATOMS: atom_id res chain seq x y z
N MET A 1 -34.80 -11.16 34.28
CA MET A 1 -34.40 -12.50 33.79
C MET A 1 -32.93 -12.45 33.39
N GLU A 2 -32.22 -13.50 33.75
CA GLU A 2 -30.77 -13.66 33.97
C GLU A 2 -29.78 -13.00 32.98
N ARG A 3 -28.83 -12.26 33.57
CA ARG A 3 -27.55 -11.88 32.97
C ARG A 3 -26.64 -13.10 32.87
N ALA A 4 -26.18 -13.43 31.66
CA ALA A 4 -25.10 -14.41 31.47
C ALA A 4 -23.77 -13.88 32.05
N ARG A 5 -23.11 -14.73 32.83
CA ARG A 5 -21.92 -14.41 33.64
C ARG A 5 -20.67 -14.17 32.79
N LYS A 6 -19.95 -13.09 33.11
CA LYS A 6 -18.54 -12.83 32.74
C LYS A 6 -17.67 -14.04 33.09
N ARG A 7 -16.92 -14.57 32.11
CA ARG A 7 -15.80 -15.50 32.37
C ARG A 7 -14.60 -14.71 32.89
N GLN A 8 -14.12 -15.08 34.08
CA GLN A 8 -12.91 -14.54 34.72
C GLN A 8 -11.67 -14.83 33.87
N ARG A 9 -10.80 -13.82 33.76
CA ARG A 9 -9.39 -13.99 33.40
C ARG A 9 -8.66 -14.56 34.62
N LEU A 10 -7.88 -15.62 34.42
CA LEU A 10 -6.81 -16.02 35.33
C LEU A 10 -5.51 -15.77 34.57
N ALA A 11 -4.83 -14.70 34.96
CA ALA A 11 -3.40 -14.54 34.79
C ALA A 11 -2.80 -14.90 36.14
N GLU A 12 -1.92 -15.90 36.17
CA GLU A 12 -0.79 -16.00 37.11
C GLU A 12 0.10 -17.17 36.67
N ASP A 13 1.39 -16.99 36.95
CA ASP A 13 2.55 -17.57 36.28
C ASP A 13 3.05 -18.89 36.90
N ILE A 14 3.67 -19.70 36.04
CA ILE A 14 4.75 -20.69 36.29
C ILE A 14 4.46 -21.88 37.23
N GLU A 15 4.40 -23.10 36.65
CA GLU A 15 5.36 -24.18 36.96
C GLU A 15 5.22 -25.35 35.95
N GLU A 16 6.35 -25.82 35.43
CA GLU A 16 6.44 -27.04 34.63
C GLU A 16 6.06 -28.25 35.50
N THR A 17 4.97 -28.93 35.16
CA THR A 17 4.75 -30.31 35.62
C THR A 17 4.20 -31.14 34.47
N GLU A 18 4.99 -32.15 34.10
CA GLU A 18 4.54 -33.26 33.27
C GLU A 18 3.36 -33.97 33.96
N ILE A 19 2.31 -34.30 33.19
CA ILE A 19 1.70 -35.66 33.08
C ILE A 19 0.46 -35.61 32.17
N ALA A 20 0.57 -36.41 31.11
CA ALA A 20 -0.40 -37.25 30.40
C ALA A 20 -1.92 -36.97 30.34
N ASN A 21 -2.42 -37.25 29.12
CA ASN A 21 -3.76 -37.72 28.75
C ASN A 21 -4.93 -36.72 28.66
N ARG A 22 -5.08 -36.10 27.48
CA ARG A 22 -6.36 -35.65 26.90
C ARG A 22 -6.38 -35.87 25.38
N PRO A 23 -7.57 -36.10 24.78
CA PRO A 23 -7.73 -36.87 23.54
C PRO A 23 -7.36 -36.11 22.26
N ASP A 24 -7.03 -36.86 21.21
CA ASP A 24 -6.64 -36.43 19.87
C ASP A 24 -7.69 -35.49 19.23
N GLY A 25 -7.48 -34.19 19.41
CA GLY A 25 -8.05 -33.14 18.56
C GLY A 25 -7.01 -32.68 17.51
N PRO A 26 -7.44 -32.11 16.37
CA PRO A 26 -6.50 -31.58 15.37
C PRO A 26 -5.57 -30.55 16.02
N ARG A 27 -4.25 -30.82 16.00
CA ARG A 27 -3.20 -29.92 16.51
C ARG A 27 -3.23 -28.51 15.88
N SER A 28 -3.97 -28.33 14.79
CA SER A 28 -4.20 -27.05 14.12
C SER A 28 -5.09 -26.08 14.91
N LEU A 29 -5.82 -26.55 15.93
CA LEU A 29 -6.70 -25.71 16.75
C LEU A 29 -6.07 -25.27 18.08
N SER A 30 -4.89 -25.79 18.44
CA SER A 30 -4.24 -25.54 19.74
C SER A 30 -2.99 -24.66 19.68
N ARG A 31 -2.62 -24.14 18.50
CA ARG A 31 -1.49 -23.22 18.34
C ARG A 31 -1.97 -21.85 17.91
N ALA A 32 -1.65 -20.83 18.71
CA ALA A 32 -1.67 -19.46 18.22
C ALA A 32 -0.72 -19.35 17.01
N ILE A 33 -1.16 -18.67 15.95
CA ILE A 33 -0.33 -18.33 14.78
C ILE A 33 0.76 -17.38 15.27
N SER A 34 1.84 -17.94 15.79
CA SER A 34 2.97 -17.19 16.33
C SER A 34 4.03 -17.11 15.24
N PRO A 35 4.56 -15.92 14.93
CA PRO A 35 5.74 -15.81 14.08
C PRO A 35 6.87 -16.70 14.63
N PRO A 36 7.72 -17.30 13.77
CA PRO A 36 8.83 -18.12 14.22
C PRO A 36 9.72 -17.35 15.20
N LYS A 37 10.20 -18.02 16.27
CA LYS A 37 11.11 -17.44 17.26
C LYS A 37 12.31 -16.80 16.56
N LYS A 38 12.46 -15.48 16.68
CA LYS A 38 13.55 -14.71 16.06
C LYS A 38 14.90 -15.20 16.62
N ARG A 39 15.75 -15.77 15.75
CA ARG A 39 17.18 -15.90 16.03
C ARG A 39 17.73 -14.50 16.27
N ASN A 40 18.29 -14.24 17.44
CA ASN A 40 18.80 -12.93 17.81
C ASN A 40 20.01 -12.60 16.93
N ARG A 41 19.77 -11.94 15.79
CA ARG A 41 20.85 -11.41 14.95
C ARG A 41 21.36 -10.15 15.65
N GLN A 42 22.62 -10.18 16.09
CA GLN A 42 23.35 -9.04 16.66
C GLN A 42 23.61 -7.98 15.58
N GLY A 43 22.55 -7.32 15.11
CA GLY A 43 22.62 -6.22 14.14
C GLY A 43 21.87 -5.01 14.66
N GLU A 44 22.27 -3.84 14.17
CA GLU A 44 21.54 -2.59 14.41
C GLU A 44 20.10 -2.74 13.90
N ARG A 45 19.13 -2.52 14.79
CA ARG A 45 17.71 -2.55 14.43
C ARG A 45 17.27 -1.14 14.06
N ILE A 46 17.03 -0.92 12.78
CA ILE A 46 16.40 0.31 12.29
C ILE A 46 14.88 0.17 12.35
N LYS A 47 14.18 1.26 12.70
CA LYS A 47 12.71 1.30 12.60
C LYS A 47 12.31 1.20 11.13
N SER A 48 11.30 0.37 10.83
CA SER A 48 10.74 0.29 9.48
C SER A 48 10.11 1.64 9.11
N PRO A 49 10.36 2.18 7.90
CA PRO A 49 9.65 3.36 7.42
C PRO A 49 8.18 3.08 7.06
N PHE A 50 7.81 1.80 6.99
CA PHE A 50 6.44 1.33 6.81
C PHE A 50 5.87 0.81 8.13
N GLN A 51 4.64 1.21 8.44
CA GLN A 51 3.86 0.66 9.54
C GLN A 51 2.74 -0.19 8.98
N LEU A 52 2.36 -1.25 9.69
CA LEU A 52 1.18 -2.02 9.36
C LEU A 52 -0.06 -1.37 9.97
N THR A 53 -1.21 -1.52 9.33
CA THR A 53 -2.47 -1.09 9.92
C THR A 53 -2.81 -1.97 11.12
N ARG A 54 -3.44 -1.37 12.14
CA ARG A 54 -3.94 -2.10 13.31
C ARG A 54 -4.95 -3.16 12.87
N ILE A 55 -4.85 -4.36 13.43
CA ILE A 55 -5.79 -5.46 13.19
C ILE A 55 -6.67 -5.64 14.43
N ARG A 56 -7.98 -5.37 14.30
CA ARG A 56 -8.93 -5.35 15.43
C ARG A 56 -8.94 -6.66 16.22
N ASP A 57 -8.95 -7.80 15.52
CA ASP A 57 -9.16 -9.11 16.14
C ASP A 57 -7.84 -9.83 16.51
N LEU A 58 -6.71 -9.11 16.52
CA LEU A 58 -5.43 -9.59 17.04
C LEU A 58 -5.12 -9.00 18.44
N PRO A 59 -4.36 -9.73 19.29
CA PRO A 59 -3.97 -9.24 20.60
C PRO A 59 -3.06 -8.01 20.49
N GLU A 60 -3.04 -7.17 21.53
CA GLU A 60 -2.23 -5.93 21.56
C GLU A 60 -0.74 -6.17 21.25
N ALA A 61 -0.19 -7.29 21.73
CA ALA A 61 1.19 -7.67 21.46
C ALA A 61 1.50 -7.83 19.95
N ALA A 62 0.51 -8.19 19.14
CA ALA A 62 0.66 -8.27 17.67
C ALA A 62 0.41 -6.92 16.97
N ASN A 63 -0.24 -5.97 17.66
CA ASN A 63 -0.51 -4.62 17.17
C ASN A 63 0.56 -3.59 17.61
N HIS A 64 1.67 -4.03 18.21
CA HIS A 64 2.79 -3.15 18.53
C HIS A 64 3.31 -2.42 17.28
N ASP A 65 3.54 -1.10 17.39
CA ASP A 65 3.96 -0.20 16.29
C ASP A 65 3.00 -0.12 15.08
N THR A 66 1.79 -0.68 15.17
CA THR A 66 0.76 -0.51 14.13
C THR A 66 0.17 0.89 14.13
N VAL A 67 -0.57 1.23 13.08
CA VAL A 67 -1.25 2.52 12.92
C VAL A 67 -2.72 2.30 12.60
N ALA A 68 -3.61 2.96 13.31
CA ALA A 68 -5.02 3.06 12.97
C ALA A 68 -5.27 4.28 12.06
N LEU A 69 -6.38 4.29 11.32
CA LEU A 69 -6.76 5.46 10.51
C LEU A 69 -6.92 6.72 11.38
N LYS A 70 -7.45 6.57 12.60
CA LYS A 70 -7.58 7.67 13.57
C LYS A 70 -6.23 8.25 14.01
N ASP A 71 -5.15 7.47 13.99
CA ASP A 71 -3.79 7.98 14.28
C ASP A 71 -3.22 8.83 13.14
N ILE A 72 -3.89 8.85 11.98
CA ILE A 72 -3.52 9.63 10.80
C ILE A 72 -4.44 10.85 10.65
N LEU A 73 -5.75 10.67 10.81
CA LEU A 73 -6.76 11.69 10.55
C LEU A 73 -7.31 12.39 11.81
N GLY A 74 -7.09 11.83 12.99
CA GLY A 74 -7.62 12.35 14.26
C GLY A 74 -6.80 13.50 14.86
N ASP A 75 -5.87 14.10 14.10
CA ASP A 75 -5.12 15.27 14.57
C ASP A 75 -5.93 16.55 14.26
N PRO A 76 -6.32 17.34 15.28
CA PRO A 76 -7.15 18.53 15.08
C PRO A 76 -6.45 19.64 14.28
N LEU A 77 -5.13 19.55 14.05
CA LEU A 77 -4.38 20.51 13.24
C LEU A 77 -4.53 20.30 11.74
N ILE A 78 -5.18 19.22 11.28
CA ILE A 78 -5.44 19.00 9.85
C ILE A 78 -6.44 20.05 9.37
N ALA A 79 -6.01 20.87 8.41
CA ALA A 79 -6.83 21.93 7.81
C ALA A 79 -7.48 21.46 6.50
N GLU A 80 -6.78 20.61 5.75
CA GLU A 80 -7.20 20.14 4.43
C GLU A 80 -6.62 18.74 4.18
N CYS A 81 -7.44 17.85 3.62
CA CYS A 81 -7.10 16.45 3.34
C CYS A 81 -7.48 16.09 1.91
N TRP A 82 -6.49 15.70 1.11
CA TRP A 82 -6.71 15.13 -0.22
C TRP A 82 -6.59 13.61 -0.16
N GLU A 83 -7.71 12.90 -0.27
CA GLU A 83 -7.82 11.44 -0.17
C GLU A 83 -7.95 10.84 -1.57
N PHE A 84 -6.97 10.05 -1.99
CA PHE A 84 -6.95 9.34 -3.25
C PHE A 84 -7.26 7.88 -2.97
N ASN A 85 -8.30 7.32 -3.60
CA ASN A 85 -8.62 5.90 -3.44
C ASN A 85 -9.30 5.25 -4.64
N PHE A 86 -9.50 3.94 -4.51
CA PHE A 86 -10.32 3.15 -5.44
C PHE A 86 -11.74 2.97 -4.91
N LEU A 87 -11.91 2.56 -3.64
CA LEU A 87 -13.20 2.49 -2.96
C LEU A 87 -13.24 3.53 -1.84
N HIS A 88 -14.39 4.16 -1.69
CA HIS A 88 -14.64 5.22 -0.73
C HIS A 88 -15.95 4.92 0.00
N ASP A 89 -15.93 5.17 1.31
CA ASP A 89 -17.09 5.32 2.18
C ASP A 89 -16.86 6.65 2.90
N ILE A 90 -17.61 7.69 2.52
CA ILE A 90 -17.38 9.06 2.98
C ILE A 90 -17.73 9.16 4.45
N HIS A 91 -18.80 8.50 4.90
CA HIS A 91 -19.16 8.50 6.32
C HIS A 91 -18.08 7.84 7.17
N PHE A 92 -17.51 6.72 6.71
CA PHE A 92 -16.37 6.08 7.35
C PHE A 92 -15.17 7.02 7.40
N LEU A 93 -14.77 7.63 6.28
CA LEU A 93 -13.67 8.60 6.25
C LEU A 93 -13.90 9.75 7.26
N MET A 94 -15.07 10.37 7.19
CA MET A 94 -15.41 11.52 8.02
C MET A 94 -15.45 11.18 9.52
N SER A 95 -15.83 9.95 9.88
CA SER A 95 -15.82 9.49 11.28
C SER A 95 -14.42 9.36 11.91
N HIS A 96 -13.34 9.43 11.12
CA HIS A 96 -11.96 9.30 11.61
C HIS A 96 -11.24 10.64 11.81
N PHE A 97 -11.83 11.75 11.37
CA PHE A 97 -11.35 13.08 11.76
C PHE A 97 -11.67 13.37 13.22
N ASP A 98 -10.94 14.32 13.79
CA ASP A 98 -11.22 14.83 15.13
C ASP A 98 -12.65 15.41 15.22
N GLU A 99 -13.35 15.14 16.31
CA GLU A 99 -14.78 15.43 16.42
C GLU A 99 -15.09 16.93 16.45
N ASP A 100 -14.17 17.75 16.98
CA ASP A 100 -14.34 19.19 17.12
C ASP A 100 -13.96 19.94 15.84
N THR A 101 -13.07 19.38 15.01
CA THR A 101 -12.57 20.05 13.79
C THR A 101 -13.03 19.43 12.49
N ARG A 102 -13.65 18.24 12.49
CA ARG A 102 -14.07 17.49 11.29
C ARG A 102 -14.81 18.36 10.26
N ASP A 103 -15.73 19.20 10.71
CA ASP A 103 -16.57 20.01 9.81
C ASP A 103 -15.83 21.25 9.26
N LEU A 104 -14.65 21.55 9.81
CA LEU A 104 -13.76 22.64 9.38
C LEU A 104 -12.69 22.16 8.37
N VAL A 105 -12.36 20.85 8.37
CA VAL A 105 -11.38 20.27 7.45
C VAL A 105 -11.90 20.35 6.03
N LYS A 106 -11.12 20.88 5.09
CA LYS A 106 -11.45 20.78 3.66
C LYS A 106 -11.10 19.40 3.15
N VAL A 107 -12.08 18.61 2.74
CA VAL A 107 -11.87 17.22 2.33
C VAL A 107 -12.05 17.09 0.83
N HIS A 108 -10.99 16.69 0.12
CA HIS A 108 -11.00 16.49 -1.33
C HIS A 108 -10.87 14.99 -1.63
N ILE A 109 -11.88 14.39 -2.25
CA ILE A 109 -11.92 12.96 -2.58
C ILE A 109 -11.58 12.76 -4.06
N VAL A 110 -10.43 12.15 -4.33
CA VAL A 110 -9.95 11.85 -5.68
C VAL A 110 -10.27 10.41 -6.05
N HIS A 111 -11.17 10.23 -7.01
CA HIS A 111 -11.78 8.94 -7.35
C HIS A 111 -11.71 8.61 -8.85
N GLY A 112 -11.83 7.32 -9.19
CA GLY A 112 -11.73 6.82 -10.57
C GLY A 112 -13.03 6.76 -11.38
N PHE A 113 -14.19 7.05 -10.77
CA PHE A 113 -15.51 6.93 -11.41
C PHE A 113 -15.76 8.08 -12.41
N TRP A 114 -15.10 8.01 -13.57
CA TRP A 114 -15.04 9.12 -14.53
C TRP A 114 -16.27 9.22 -15.44
N LYS A 115 -16.98 8.11 -15.67
CA LYS A 115 -18.24 8.09 -16.44
C LYS A 115 -19.36 8.74 -15.62
N ARG A 116 -20.22 9.53 -16.26
CA ARG A 116 -21.30 10.26 -15.56
C ARG A 116 -22.39 9.34 -15.02
N GLU A 117 -22.69 8.28 -15.75
CA GLU A 117 -23.78 7.33 -15.46
C GLU A 117 -23.30 6.13 -14.61
N ASP A 118 -22.07 6.15 -14.10
CA ASP A 118 -21.54 5.09 -13.24
C ASP A 118 -22.31 5.09 -11.91
N SER A 119 -22.93 3.96 -11.54
CA SER A 119 -23.70 3.85 -10.31
C SER A 119 -22.87 4.13 -9.06
N ASN A 120 -21.57 3.79 -9.07
CA ASN A 120 -20.68 4.08 -7.95
C ASN A 120 -20.38 5.57 -7.85
N ARG A 121 -20.36 6.29 -8.98
CA ARG A 121 -20.23 7.76 -8.97
C ARG A 121 -21.46 8.41 -8.36
N LEU A 122 -22.65 7.97 -8.74
CA LEU A 122 -23.90 8.54 -8.24
C LEU A 122 -24.03 8.31 -6.73
N ALA A 123 -23.73 7.09 -6.25
CA ALA A 123 -23.69 6.80 -4.81
C ALA A 123 -22.67 7.66 -4.06
N LEU A 124 -21.46 7.83 -4.62
CA LEU A 124 -20.43 8.68 -4.01
C LEU A 124 -20.86 10.16 -3.95
N GLN A 125 -21.59 10.65 -4.96
CA GLN A 125 -22.14 12.01 -4.98
C GLN A 125 -23.20 12.20 -3.89
N GLU A 126 -24.11 11.24 -3.74
CA GLU A 126 -25.14 11.25 -2.70
C GLU A 126 -24.53 11.24 -1.29
N GLU A 127 -23.52 10.41 -1.03
CA GLU A 127 -22.80 10.42 0.26
C GLU A 127 -22.09 11.77 0.53
N ALA A 128 -21.56 12.42 -0.51
CA ALA A 128 -20.85 13.69 -0.37
C ALA A 128 -21.80 14.84 -0.02
N GLU A 129 -23.06 14.80 -0.46
CA GLU A 129 -24.08 15.82 -0.14
C GLU A 129 -24.37 15.93 1.36
N ALA A 130 -24.06 14.90 2.15
CA ALA A 130 -24.17 14.94 3.60
C ALA A 130 -23.12 15.86 4.28
N TYR A 131 -22.09 16.31 3.55
CA TYR A 131 -20.96 17.07 4.10
C TYR A 131 -20.64 18.31 3.26
N ALA A 132 -20.89 19.49 3.81
CA ALA A 132 -20.65 20.76 3.12
C ALA A 132 -19.16 21.05 2.83
N ASN A 133 -18.25 20.37 3.54
CA ASN A 133 -16.80 20.52 3.44
C ASN A 133 -16.12 19.44 2.58
N VAL A 134 -16.89 18.60 1.88
CA VAL A 134 -16.37 17.55 0.98
C VAL A 134 -16.51 17.97 -0.50
N GLU A 135 -15.42 17.82 -1.27
CA GLU A 135 -15.40 18.05 -2.71
C GLU A 135 -14.90 16.79 -3.46
N LEU A 136 -15.58 16.43 -4.57
CA LEU A 136 -15.25 15.26 -5.38
C LEU A 136 -14.44 15.61 -6.63
N HIS A 137 -13.37 14.85 -6.86
CA HIS A 137 -12.39 15.04 -7.95
C HIS A 137 -12.28 13.77 -8.79
N GLY A 138 -12.97 13.74 -9.93
CA GLY A 138 -12.92 12.59 -10.84
C GLY A 138 -11.64 12.55 -11.69
N ALA A 139 -10.79 11.53 -11.48
CA ALA A 139 -9.61 11.27 -12.30
C ALA A 139 -10.02 10.83 -13.72
N PHE A 140 -9.39 11.38 -14.75
CA PHE A 140 -9.66 10.99 -16.13
C PHE A 140 -9.02 9.64 -16.46
N MET A 141 -9.84 8.64 -16.81
CA MET A 141 -9.38 7.27 -17.10
C MET A 141 -9.81 6.84 -18.51
N PRO A 142 -9.07 7.22 -19.56
CA PRO A 142 -9.47 6.98 -20.95
C PRO A 142 -9.43 5.50 -21.37
N GLU A 143 -8.60 4.70 -20.70
CA GLU A 143 -8.42 3.29 -21.02
C GLU A 143 -9.61 2.46 -20.48
N MET A 144 -10.22 1.64 -21.34
CA MET A 144 -11.46 0.89 -21.04
C MET A 144 -11.37 0.04 -19.76
N PHE A 145 -10.18 -0.49 -19.47
CA PHE A 145 -9.92 -1.34 -18.29
C PHE A 145 -8.98 -0.66 -17.29
N GLY A 146 -8.78 0.66 -17.41
CA GLY A 146 -7.97 1.44 -16.48
C GLY A 146 -8.67 1.57 -15.12
N THR A 147 -7.89 1.57 -14.04
CA THR A 147 -8.39 1.78 -12.68
C THR A 147 -7.58 2.87 -11.98
N HIS A 148 -8.25 3.79 -11.29
CA HIS A 148 -7.61 4.65 -10.31
C HIS A 148 -7.38 3.82 -9.03
N HIS A 149 -6.16 3.31 -8.85
CA HIS A 149 -5.85 2.37 -7.76
C HIS A 149 -4.97 2.98 -6.67
N SER A 150 -4.54 4.23 -6.87
CA SER A 150 -3.73 5.00 -5.95
C SER A 150 -4.43 5.16 -4.61
N LYS A 151 -3.66 5.04 -3.53
CA LYS A 151 -4.12 5.10 -2.14
C LYS A 151 -3.17 6.02 -1.39
N MET A 152 -3.59 7.26 -1.25
CA MET A 152 -2.73 8.33 -0.77
C MET A 152 -3.56 9.39 -0.06
N MET A 153 -3.04 9.91 1.05
CA MET A 153 -3.56 11.11 1.69
C MET A 153 -2.49 12.20 1.61
N ILE A 154 -2.87 13.41 1.24
CA ILE A 154 -2.02 14.60 1.40
C ILE A 154 -2.72 15.52 2.39
N LEU A 155 -2.08 15.70 3.54
CA LEU A 155 -2.61 16.46 4.67
C LEU A 155 -1.91 17.81 4.70
N ILE A 156 -2.68 18.90 4.67
CA ILE A 156 -2.21 20.26 4.90
C ILE A 156 -2.70 20.70 6.27
N ARG A 157 -1.82 21.32 7.05
CA ARG A 157 -2.05 21.57 8.48
C ARG A 157 -2.01 23.05 8.82
N HIS A 158 -2.71 23.41 9.90
CA HIS A 158 -2.75 24.78 10.42
C HIS A 158 -1.40 25.29 10.95
N ASP A 159 -0.48 24.38 11.32
CA ASP A 159 0.88 24.69 11.79
C ASP A 159 1.87 24.98 10.64
N SER A 160 1.37 25.27 9.43
CA SER A 160 2.18 25.52 8.23
C SER A 160 3.08 24.34 7.85
N SER A 161 2.56 23.12 8.02
CA SER A 161 3.21 21.91 7.55
C SER A 161 2.27 21.04 6.70
N ALA A 162 2.86 20.15 5.92
CA ALA A 162 2.16 19.14 5.15
C ALA A 162 2.69 17.74 5.44
N GLN A 163 1.92 16.73 5.10
CA GLN A 163 2.36 15.34 5.17
C GLN A 163 1.80 14.54 3.99
N VAL A 164 2.62 13.69 3.39
CA VAL A 164 2.21 12.72 2.38
C VAL A 164 2.13 11.35 3.04
N VAL A 165 0.99 10.69 2.89
CA VAL A 165 0.75 9.33 3.38
C VAL A 165 0.42 8.45 2.19
N ILE A 166 1.19 7.40 1.93
CA ILE A 166 0.92 6.41 0.88
C ILE A 166 0.61 5.09 1.55
N HIS A 167 -0.53 4.47 1.24
CA HIS A 167 -1.00 3.26 1.91
C HIS A 167 -1.60 2.24 0.92
N THR A 168 -2.02 1.09 1.43
CA THR A 168 -2.61 0.00 0.62
C THR A 168 -4.09 -0.28 0.89
N ALA A 169 -4.65 0.27 1.97
CA ALA A 169 -6.06 0.12 2.33
C ALA A 169 -6.99 0.97 1.46
N ASN A 170 -8.12 0.42 1.01
CA ASN A 170 -9.22 1.25 0.54
C ASN A 170 -9.84 2.06 1.69
N MET A 171 -10.53 3.16 1.38
CA MET A 171 -11.15 4.01 2.40
C MET A 171 -12.53 3.47 2.81
N ILE A 172 -12.53 2.24 3.31
CA ILE A 172 -13.71 1.51 3.79
C ILE A 172 -13.36 0.73 5.05
N ALA A 173 -14.33 0.49 5.93
CA ALA A 173 -14.10 -0.19 7.21
C ALA A 173 -13.39 -1.54 7.07
N LYS A 174 -13.75 -2.34 6.05
CA LYS A 174 -13.19 -3.68 5.82
C LYS A 174 -11.65 -3.67 5.75
N ASP A 175 -11.07 -2.73 5.01
CA ASP A 175 -9.63 -2.70 4.75
C ASP A 175 -8.84 -2.14 5.94
N TRP A 176 -9.48 -1.36 6.81
CA TRP A 176 -8.87 -0.80 8.04
C TRP A 176 -9.17 -1.63 9.29
N THR A 177 -9.82 -2.79 9.16
CA THR A 177 -10.23 -3.63 10.29
C THR A 177 -9.32 -4.85 10.46
N ASN A 178 -9.44 -5.87 9.62
CA ASN A 178 -8.77 -7.16 9.80
C ASN A 178 -7.84 -7.53 8.63
N MET A 179 -7.75 -6.66 7.63
CA MET A 179 -6.83 -6.82 6.51
C MET A 179 -5.43 -6.33 6.87
N THR A 180 -4.40 -7.08 6.47
CA THR A 180 -3.02 -6.58 6.54
C THR A 180 -2.82 -5.52 5.46
N ASN A 181 -2.73 -4.27 5.88
CA ASN A 181 -2.35 -3.15 5.03
C ASN A 181 -1.08 -2.48 5.56
N ALA A 182 -0.41 -1.73 4.70
CA ALA A 182 0.78 -0.96 5.04
C ALA A 182 0.55 0.53 4.79
N VAL A 183 1.22 1.34 5.60
CA VAL A 183 1.23 2.79 5.54
C VAL A 183 2.68 3.28 5.56
N TRP A 184 3.03 4.11 4.60
CA TRP A 184 4.21 4.95 4.63
C TRP A 184 3.79 6.38 4.87
N ARG A 185 4.43 7.05 5.83
CA ARG A 185 4.22 8.47 6.12
C ARG A 185 5.52 9.21 5.84
N SER A 186 5.45 10.30 5.09
CA SER A 186 6.57 11.22 5.03
C SER A 186 6.82 11.81 6.43
N PRO A 187 8.04 12.29 6.71
CA PRO A 187 8.23 13.30 7.74
C PRO A 187 7.29 14.49 7.52
N MET A 188 7.08 15.31 8.55
CA MET A 188 6.40 16.59 8.37
C MET A 188 7.21 17.48 7.42
N LEU A 189 6.51 18.08 6.48
CA LEU A 189 7.05 18.89 5.39
C LEU A 189 6.77 20.35 5.77
N PRO A 190 7.75 21.14 6.23
CA PRO A 190 7.50 22.52 6.62
C PRO A 190 7.26 23.41 5.40
N LEU A 191 6.49 24.47 5.57
CA LEU A 191 6.32 25.49 4.54
C LEU A 191 7.67 26.19 4.27
N LEU A 192 7.97 26.41 2.99
CA LEU A 192 9.14 27.15 2.55
C LEU A 192 8.94 28.66 2.80
N PRO A 193 10.02 29.41 3.04
CA PRO A 193 9.96 30.87 3.10
C PRO A 193 9.42 31.50 1.80
N ASP A 194 8.71 32.63 1.90
CA ASP A 194 8.08 33.32 0.75
C ASP A 194 9.06 33.71 -0.38
N ASN A 195 10.35 33.86 -0.06
CA ASN A 195 11.40 34.22 -1.00
C ASN A 195 12.13 33.00 -1.60
N HIS A 196 11.62 31.79 -1.39
CA HIS A 196 12.24 30.58 -1.93
C HIS A 196 12.14 30.55 -3.46
N VAL A 197 13.31 30.42 -4.11
CA VAL A 197 13.39 30.22 -5.55
C VAL A 197 13.34 28.72 -5.83
N GLU A 198 12.36 28.25 -6.62
CA GLU A 198 12.32 26.85 -7.07
C GLU A 198 13.61 26.49 -7.83
N ASP A 199 14.26 25.39 -7.44
CA ASP A 199 15.39 24.82 -8.18
C ASP A 199 14.94 24.54 -9.63
N ALA A 200 15.53 25.24 -10.60
CA ALA A 200 15.18 25.14 -12.02
C ALA A 200 15.61 23.79 -12.64
N SER A 201 16.59 23.09 -12.06
CA SER A 201 17.15 21.85 -12.60
C SER A 201 16.51 20.60 -12.00
N THR A 202 15.49 20.08 -12.66
CA THR A 202 14.62 19.03 -12.09
C THR A 202 15.05 17.60 -12.41
N ASN A 203 15.91 17.38 -13.41
CA ASN A 203 16.28 16.04 -13.88
C ASN A 203 17.49 15.40 -13.18
N GLU A 204 18.21 16.14 -12.33
CA GLU A 204 19.48 15.69 -11.76
C GLU A 204 19.39 15.24 -10.30
N HIS A 205 18.21 15.29 -9.68
CA HIS A 205 18.08 14.87 -8.29
C HIS A 205 18.27 13.34 -8.16
N PRO A 206 19.19 12.87 -7.29
CA PRO A 206 19.41 11.45 -7.06
C PRO A 206 18.15 10.76 -6.52
N PHE A 207 17.94 9.50 -6.94
CA PHE A 207 16.90 8.64 -6.35
C PHE A 207 17.09 8.49 -4.84
N GLY A 208 15.98 8.35 -4.11
CA GLY A 208 15.97 8.27 -2.65
C GLY A 208 16.06 9.61 -1.92
N THR A 209 16.18 10.73 -2.64
CA THR A 209 16.23 12.07 -2.05
C THR A 209 14.86 12.76 -2.06
N GLY A 210 14.65 13.66 -1.11
CA GLY A 210 13.42 14.43 -1.00
C GLY A 210 13.13 15.36 -2.18
N ARG A 211 14.17 15.97 -2.77
CA ARG A 211 14.00 16.79 -3.99
C ARG A 211 13.51 15.95 -5.16
N ARG A 212 14.05 14.74 -5.33
CA ARG A 212 13.59 13.79 -6.35
C ARG A 212 12.15 13.36 -6.09
N PHE A 213 11.81 13.03 -4.85
CA PHE A 213 10.44 12.69 -4.45
C PHE A 213 9.46 13.82 -4.77
N LYS A 214 9.79 15.07 -4.41
CA LYS A 214 8.98 16.27 -4.70
C LYS A 214 8.76 16.44 -6.20
N HIS A 215 9.82 16.31 -7.00
CA HIS A 215 9.70 16.38 -8.45
C HIS A 215 8.73 15.33 -9.01
N ASP A 216 8.94 14.06 -8.63
CA ASP A 216 8.14 12.95 -9.16
C ASP A 216 6.68 13.02 -8.67
N ILE A 217 6.41 13.39 -7.41
CA ILE A 217 5.02 13.51 -6.91
C ILE A 217 4.28 14.69 -7.56
N LEU A 218 4.94 15.83 -7.79
CA LEU A 218 4.31 16.95 -8.49
C LEU A 218 3.99 16.58 -9.95
N ASN A 219 4.88 15.85 -10.63
CA ASN A 219 4.61 15.37 -11.98
C ASN A 219 3.48 14.34 -12.00
N TYR A 220 3.40 13.47 -11.00
CA TYR A 220 2.32 12.51 -10.85
C TYR A 220 0.97 13.22 -10.69
N LEU A 221 0.89 14.22 -9.81
CA LEU A 221 -0.32 15.02 -9.62
C LEU A 221 -0.68 15.83 -10.88
N ARG A 222 0.32 16.38 -11.60
CA ARG A 222 0.10 17.06 -12.89
C ARG A 222 -0.48 16.13 -13.97
N ALA A 223 -0.25 14.82 -13.90
CA ALA A 223 -0.84 13.89 -14.86
C ALA A 223 -2.38 13.85 -14.77
N TYR A 224 -2.97 14.13 -13.60
CA TYR A 224 -4.42 14.29 -13.45
C TYR A 224 -4.94 15.53 -14.19
N ASN A 225 -4.08 16.51 -14.43
CA ASN A 225 -4.44 17.78 -15.08
C ASN A 225 -4.44 17.71 -16.61
N ALA A 226 -4.07 16.57 -17.21
CA ALA A 226 -3.84 16.45 -18.65
C ALA A 226 -5.05 16.84 -19.52
N ARG A 227 -6.28 16.62 -19.01
CA ARG A 227 -7.51 16.96 -19.73
C ARG A 227 -8.23 18.19 -19.19
N ARG A 228 -8.16 18.40 -17.87
CA ARG A 228 -8.80 19.50 -17.12
C ARG A 228 -8.02 19.72 -15.83
N PRO A 229 -8.00 20.93 -15.24
CA PRO A 229 -7.17 21.25 -14.08
C PRO A 229 -7.70 20.67 -12.75
N THR A 230 -7.87 19.34 -12.65
CA THR A 230 -8.45 18.66 -11.48
C THR A 230 -7.66 18.86 -10.19
N LEU A 231 -6.32 18.72 -10.22
CA LEU A 231 -5.45 18.81 -9.04
C LEU A 231 -4.53 20.03 -9.10
N ARG A 232 -4.89 21.07 -9.86
CA ARG A 232 -4.03 22.25 -10.03
C ARG A 232 -3.76 22.95 -8.68
N THR A 233 -4.80 23.17 -7.89
CA THR A 233 -4.68 23.84 -6.58
C THR A 233 -3.74 23.07 -5.65
N LEU A 234 -3.92 21.76 -5.55
CA LEU A 234 -3.02 20.89 -4.77
C LEU A 234 -1.58 20.96 -5.25
N VAL A 235 -1.34 20.91 -6.57
CA VAL A 235 0.01 21.03 -7.14
C VAL A 235 0.63 22.38 -6.79
N ASP A 236 -0.12 23.47 -6.87
CA ASP A 236 0.38 24.82 -6.62
C ASP A 236 0.64 25.06 -5.12
N GLN A 237 -0.17 24.46 -4.23
CA GLN A 237 0.09 24.44 -2.78
C GLN A 237 1.33 23.60 -2.43
N LEU A 238 1.42 22.36 -2.94
CA LEU A 238 2.44 21.40 -2.53
C LEU A 238 3.87 21.80 -2.96
N ARG A 239 3.98 22.64 -4.00
CA ARG A 239 5.25 23.27 -4.39
C ARG A 239 5.86 24.13 -3.28
N ASN A 240 5.06 24.66 -2.37
CA ASN A 240 5.53 25.55 -1.32
C ASN A 240 6.04 24.82 -0.08
N TYR A 241 6.03 23.48 -0.05
CA TYR A 241 6.53 22.71 1.09
C TYR A 241 7.94 22.14 0.84
N ASP A 242 8.75 22.04 1.90
CA ASP A 242 10.07 21.43 1.85
C ASP A 242 9.98 19.91 2.01
N PHE A 243 10.53 19.19 1.03
CA PHE A 243 10.62 17.74 1.02
C PHE A 243 12.00 17.22 1.39
N SER A 244 12.97 18.08 1.71
CA SER A 244 14.38 17.73 1.93
C SER A 244 14.60 16.60 2.96
N SER A 245 13.69 16.44 3.92
CA SER A 245 13.70 15.41 4.95
C SER A 245 13.27 14.03 4.44
N VAL A 246 12.57 13.95 3.30
CA VAL A 246 12.12 12.68 2.71
C VAL A 246 13.32 11.84 2.27
N ARG A 247 13.24 10.54 2.57
CA ARG A 247 14.22 9.50 2.21
C ARG A 247 13.49 8.34 1.51
N ALA A 248 12.96 8.62 0.33
CA ALA A 248 12.16 7.68 -0.45
C ALA A 248 12.28 7.96 -1.95
N THR A 249 12.00 6.93 -2.75
CA THR A 249 11.78 7.07 -4.20
C THR A 249 10.32 6.80 -4.50
N LEU A 250 9.65 7.73 -5.15
CA LEU A 250 8.28 7.51 -5.62
C LEU A 250 8.29 6.65 -6.88
N ILE A 251 7.54 5.54 -6.86
CA ILE A 251 7.25 4.73 -8.05
C ILE A 251 5.74 4.78 -8.26
N ALA A 252 5.32 5.44 -9.33
CA ALA A 252 3.90 5.64 -9.65
C ALA A 252 3.58 5.20 -11.09
N SER A 253 2.31 5.01 -11.37
CA SER A 253 1.80 4.71 -12.72
C SER A 253 0.71 5.71 -13.06
N VAL A 254 0.74 6.23 -14.29
CA VAL A 254 -0.30 7.12 -14.84
C VAL A 254 -0.79 6.57 -16.19
N PRO A 255 -2.07 6.74 -16.55
CA PRO A 255 -2.58 6.29 -17.85
C PRO A 255 -1.83 6.91 -19.03
N GLY A 256 -1.74 6.19 -20.13
CA GLY A 256 -1.17 6.69 -21.40
C GLY A 256 0.02 5.90 -21.93
N ARG A 257 0.57 6.39 -23.04
CA ARG A 257 1.75 5.82 -23.69
C ARG A 257 2.97 6.65 -23.34
N HIS A 258 3.94 6.03 -22.68
CA HIS A 258 5.10 6.72 -22.12
C HIS A 258 6.40 6.22 -22.78
N PRO A 259 7.31 7.13 -23.17
CA PRO A 259 8.60 6.72 -23.74
C PRO A 259 9.49 6.05 -22.69
N ILE A 260 9.84 4.79 -22.90
CA ILE A 260 10.61 4.01 -21.92
C ILE A 260 12.11 4.34 -21.89
N HIS A 261 12.64 4.87 -23.00
CA HIS A 261 14.06 5.20 -23.15
C HIS A 261 14.39 6.66 -22.84
N ASP A 262 13.38 7.53 -22.82
CA ASP A 262 13.57 8.94 -22.53
C ASP A 262 13.81 9.15 -21.03
N THR A 263 14.97 9.69 -20.69
CA THR A 263 15.40 9.95 -19.30
C THR A 263 15.22 11.41 -18.88
N SER A 264 14.72 12.27 -19.77
CA SER A 264 14.49 13.69 -19.52
C SER A 264 13.20 13.99 -18.74
N GLN A 265 12.37 12.99 -18.45
CA GLN A 265 11.11 13.14 -17.73
C GLN A 265 10.96 12.08 -16.65
N THR A 266 10.04 12.32 -15.70
CA THR A 266 9.60 11.30 -14.75
C THR A 266 9.10 10.07 -15.50
N ALA A 267 9.69 8.92 -15.19
CA ALA A 267 9.24 7.63 -15.68
C ALA A 267 8.10 7.10 -14.81
N TRP A 268 7.26 6.26 -15.41
CA TRP A 268 6.12 5.61 -14.74
C TRP A 268 6.25 4.09 -14.80
N GLY A 269 5.62 3.37 -13.86
CA GLY A 269 5.53 1.92 -13.84
C GLY A 269 6.87 1.18 -13.71
N TRP A 270 6.96 -0.01 -14.32
CA TRP A 270 8.17 -0.84 -14.26
C TRP A 270 9.43 -0.18 -14.84
N PRO A 271 9.39 0.70 -15.86
CA PRO A 271 10.56 1.48 -16.26
C PRO A 271 11.10 2.40 -15.15
N ALA A 272 10.21 3.05 -14.38
CA ALA A 272 10.61 3.89 -13.25
C ALA A 272 11.30 3.07 -12.16
N LEU A 273 10.73 1.90 -11.83
CA LEU A 273 11.30 0.96 -10.88
C LEU A 273 12.69 0.48 -11.32
N LYS A 274 12.84 0.12 -12.59
CA LYS A 274 14.14 -0.27 -13.17
C LYS A 274 15.19 0.83 -13.02
N ARG A 275 14.83 2.09 -13.28
CA ARG A 275 15.74 3.24 -13.12
C ARG A 275 16.13 3.46 -11.67
N ALA A 276 15.17 3.38 -10.75
CA ALA A 276 15.43 3.50 -9.32
C ALA A 276 16.36 2.40 -8.81
N LEU A 277 16.10 1.14 -9.15
CA LEU A 277 16.90 0.00 -8.70
C LEU A 277 18.35 0.05 -9.19
N ARG A 278 18.62 0.62 -10.38
CA ARG A 278 20.00 0.88 -10.86
C ARG A 278 20.80 1.84 -9.98
N SER A 279 20.17 2.56 -9.05
CA SER A 279 20.89 3.39 -8.07
C SER A 279 21.16 2.67 -6.75
N VAL A 280 20.55 1.49 -6.53
CA VAL A 280 20.61 0.75 -5.27
C VAL A 280 21.82 -0.19 -5.28
N PRO A 281 22.78 -0.04 -4.35
CA PRO A 281 23.87 -0.99 -4.21
C PRO A 281 23.36 -2.30 -3.61
N ILE A 282 23.88 -3.43 -4.10
CA ILE A 282 23.59 -4.76 -3.57
C ILE A 282 24.85 -5.44 -3.07
N GLN A 283 24.70 -6.38 -2.15
CA GLN A 283 25.77 -7.29 -1.77
C GLN A 283 25.95 -8.38 -2.83
N GLU A 284 27.18 -8.85 -3.01
CA GLU A 284 27.45 -9.97 -3.92
C GLU A 284 26.88 -11.28 -3.37
N GLY A 285 26.41 -12.14 -4.27
CA GLY A 285 25.93 -13.48 -3.93
C GLY A 285 24.56 -13.79 -4.52
N LYS A 286 23.98 -14.90 -4.04
CA LYS A 286 22.64 -15.33 -4.41
C LYS A 286 21.61 -14.43 -3.75
N SER A 287 20.66 -13.94 -4.54
CA SER A 287 19.60 -13.05 -4.08
C SER A 287 18.21 -13.57 -4.49
N GLU A 288 17.19 -13.07 -3.81
CA GLU A 288 15.80 -13.37 -4.08
C GLU A 288 15.02 -12.06 -4.26
N VAL A 289 14.06 -12.06 -5.18
CA VAL A 289 13.05 -11.01 -5.33
C VAL A 289 11.70 -11.59 -4.95
N VAL A 290 11.09 -11.02 -3.92
CA VAL A 290 9.78 -11.44 -3.42
C VAL A 290 8.75 -10.40 -3.84
N VAL A 291 7.73 -10.84 -4.57
CA VAL A 291 6.56 -10.04 -4.96
C VAL A 291 5.38 -10.52 -4.12
N GLN A 292 4.87 -9.66 -3.23
CA GLN A 292 3.63 -9.92 -2.50
C GLN A 292 2.53 -9.08 -3.12
N ILE A 293 1.42 -9.72 -3.49
CA ILE A 293 0.33 -9.05 -4.22
C ILE A 293 -1.03 -9.65 -3.84
N SER A 294 -2.10 -8.85 -3.94
CA SER A 294 -3.48 -9.28 -3.70
C SER A 294 -4.26 -9.59 -4.98
N SER A 295 -3.76 -9.16 -6.15
CA SER A 295 -4.41 -9.46 -7.43
C SER A 295 -3.44 -9.74 -8.56
N ILE A 296 -3.78 -10.72 -9.40
CA ILE A 296 -3.01 -11.09 -10.59
C ILE A 296 -3.94 -11.02 -11.81
N ALA A 297 -3.62 -10.12 -12.74
CA ALA A 297 -4.32 -9.98 -14.02
C ALA A 297 -3.93 -11.11 -15.01
N THR A 298 -4.51 -11.10 -16.21
CA THR A 298 -4.05 -11.97 -17.31
C THR A 298 -2.73 -11.42 -17.87
N LEU A 299 -1.63 -12.11 -17.64
CA LEU A 299 -0.26 -11.77 -18.07
C LEU A 299 0.12 -12.41 -19.41
N GLY A 300 -0.71 -13.33 -19.91
CA GLY A 300 -0.52 -14.04 -21.18
C GLY A 300 -0.31 -15.54 -21.00
N ALA A 301 -0.44 -16.27 -22.11
CA ALA A 301 -0.31 -17.73 -22.14
C ALA A 301 1.14 -18.24 -21.96
N SER A 302 2.14 -17.35 -22.08
CA SER A 302 3.55 -17.63 -21.78
C SER A 302 4.06 -16.65 -20.73
N ASP A 303 5.21 -16.97 -20.14
CA ASP A 303 5.87 -16.14 -19.13
C ASP A 303 6.66 -14.96 -19.72
N SER A 304 6.58 -14.73 -21.03
CA SER A 304 7.42 -13.74 -21.72
C SER A 304 7.25 -12.32 -21.15
N TRP A 305 6.03 -11.91 -20.82
CA TRP A 305 5.80 -10.58 -20.24
C TRP A 305 6.37 -10.48 -18.83
N ILE A 306 6.06 -11.45 -17.96
CA ILE A 306 6.52 -11.41 -16.56
C ILE A 306 8.05 -11.53 -16.48
N GLN A 307 8.69 -12.38 -17.30
CA GLN A 307 10.13 -12.53 -17.35
C GLN A 307 10.81 -11.29 -17.93
N LYS A 308 10.47 -10.91 -19.17
CA LYS A 308 11.25 -9.91 -19.94
C LYS A 308 10.91 -8.47 -19.57
N CYS A 309 9.73 -8.21 -19.02
CA CYS A 309 9.33 -6.87 -18.60
C CYS A 309 9.50 -6.69 -17.10
N LEU A 310 8.76 -7.44 -16.29
CA LEU A 310 8.71 -7.21 -14.85
C LEU A 310 9.97 -7.71 -14.13
N PHE A 311 10.31 -8.99 -14.28
CA PHE A 311 11.41 -9.63 -13.55
C PHE A 311 12.78 -9.11 -13.99
N ASP A 312 13.02 -8.95 -15.29
CA ASP A 312 14.26 -8.34 -15.78
C ASP A 312 14.41 -6.87 -15.33
N SER A 313 13.31 -6.17 -15.06
CA SER A 313 13.35 -4.81 -14.48
C SER A 313 13.64 -4.82 -12.97
N LEU A 314 13.18 -5.84 -12.26
CA LEU A 314 13.44 -6.04 -10.83
C LEU A 314 14.85 -6.58 -10.54
N ALA A 315 15.50 -7.21 -11.52
CA ALA A 315 16.81 -7.83 -11.38
C ALA A 315 17.99 -6.86 -11.51
N VAL A 316 17.75 -5.57 -11.77
CA VAL A 316 18.83 -4.59 -11.95
C VAL A 316 19.29 -3.99 -10.62
N SER A 317 20.56 -3.60 -10.55
CA SER A 317 21.16 -2.90 -9.40
C SER A 317 22.31 -2.00 -9.84
N LYS A 318 22.86 -1.19 -8.93
CA LYS A 318 23.97 -0.26 -9.21
C LYS A 318 25.26 -0.98 -9.65
N ASN A 319 25.57 -2.09 -9.00
CA ASN A 319 26.77 -2.89 -9.19
C ASN A 319 26.47 -4.24 -9.88
N HIS A 320 25.40 -4.32 -10.65
CA HIS A 320 25.09 -5.51 -11.45
C HIS A 320 26.18 -5.74 -12.51
N SER A 321 26.83 -6.90 -12.48
CA SER A 321 27.81 -7.32 -13.47
C SER A 321 27.33 -8.57 -14.21
N LEU A 322 27.98 -8.93 -15.32
CA LEU A 322 27.66 -10.16 -16.06
C LEU A 322 27.87 -11.45 -15.24
N SER A 323 28.68 -11.39 -14.18
CA SER A 323 28.90 -12.52 -13.27
C SER A 323 27.89 -12.57 -12.11
N THR A 324 27.07 -11.53 -11.93
CA THR A 324 26.03 -11.50 -10.89
C THR A 324 24.91 -12.49 -11.25
N PRO A 325 24.62 -13.51 -10.42
CA PRO A 325 23.53 -14.44 -10.70
C PRO A 325 22.17 -13.74 -10.74
N LYS A 326 21.31 -14.11 -11.69
CA LYS A 326 19.92 -13.62 -11.73
C LYS A 326 19.21 -14.02 -10.42
N PRO A 327 18.49 -13.09 -9.77
CA PRO A 327 17.77 -13.42 -8.54
C PRO A 327 16.71 -14.49 -8.76
N LYS A 328 16.43 -15.28 -7.72
CA LYS A 328 15.27 -16.17 -7.70
C LYS A 328 14.01 -15.36 -7.43
N PHE A 329 12.96 -15.59 -8.21
CA PHE A 329 11.68 -14.89 -8.05
C PHE A 329 10.70 -15.74 -7.27
N LYS A 330 9.99 -15.08 -6.33
CA LYS A 330 8.94 -15.66 -5.50
C LYS A 330 7.74 -14.75 -5.52
N VAL A 331 6.55 -15.32 -5.60
CA VAL A 331 5.27 -14.60 -5.58
C VAL A 331 4.46 -15.09 -4.39
N VAL A 332 4.27 -14.24 -3.39
CA VAL A 332 3.43 -14.53 -2.23
C VAL A 332 1.99 -14.23 -2.60
N PHE A 333 1.16 -15.27 -2.64
CA PHE A 333 -0.26 -15.18 -2.95
C PHE A 333 -1.05 -16.21 -2.12
N PRO A 334 -2.12 -15.81 -1.42
CA PRO A 334 -2.83 -16.70 -0.52
C PRO A 334 -3.63 -17.78 -1.27
N THR A 335 -3.67 -18.96 -0.67
CA THR A 335 -4.51 -20.08 -1.08
C THR A 335 -5.94 -19.96 -0.55
N ALA A 336 -6.86 -20.70 -1.16
CA ALA A 336 -8.25 -20.75 -0.70
C ALA A 336 -8.39 -21.21 0.76
N ASP A 337 -7.50 -22.09 1.21
CA ASP A 337 -7.51 -22.63 2.57
C ASP A 337 -6.97 -21.62 3.60
N GLU A 338 -5.94 -20.84 3.25
CA GLU A 338 -5.49 -19.71 4.08
C GLU A 338 -6.56 -18.62 4.19
N ILE A 339 -7.26 -18.32 3.08
CA ILE A 339 -8.40 -17.39 3.10
C ILE A 339 -9.50 -17.93 4.03
N ARG A 340 -9.87 -19.20 3.88
CA ARG A 340 -10.88 -19.85 4.74
C ARG A 340 -10.53 -19.78 6.23
N ARG A 341 -9.24 -19.86 6.58
CA ARG A 341 -8.73 -19.78 7.97
C ARG A 341 -8.46 -18.36 8.46
N SER A 342 -8.56 -17.35 7.60
CA SER A 342 -8.31 -15.95 7.99
C SER A 342 -9.36 -15.44 8.97
N LEU A 343 -9.10 -14.28 9.60
CA LEU A 343 -9.97 -13.68 10.61
C LEU A 343 -11.41 -13.47 10.13
N ASP A 344 -11.59 -13.06 8.86
CA ASP A 344 -12.92 -12.87 8.27
C ASP A 344 -13.35 -14.04 7.35
N GLY A 345 -12.58 -15.13 7.34
CA GLY A 345 -12.81 -16.30 6.48
C GLY A 345 -12.90 -15.93 4.99
N TYR A 346 -13.85 -16.54 4.27
CA TYR A 346 -14.02 -16.29 2.83
C TYR A 346 -14.35 -14.83 2.48
N SER A 347 -14.82 -14.02 3.42
CA SER A 347 -15.08 -12.59 3.20
C SER A 347 -13.80 -11.81 2.85
N SER A 348 -12.64 -12.24 3.34
CA SER A 348 -11.34 -11.68 2.94
C SER A 348 -11.02 -11.93 1.46
N GLY A 349 -11.55 -13.01 0.88
CA GLY A 349 -11.37 -13.37 -0.53
C GLY A 349 -11.93 -12.35 -1.51
N GLY A 350 -12.91 -11.54 -1.11
CA GLY A 350 -13.44 -10.45 -1.95
C GLY A 350 -12.45 -9.33 -2.25
N SER A 351 -11.27 -9.33 -1.61
CA SER A 351 -10.18 -8.38 -1.86
C SER A 351 -8.96 -9.07 -2.53
N ILE A 352 -9.07 -10.36 -2.86
CA ILE A 352 -7.99 -11.19 -3.39
C ILE A 352 -8.43 -11.83 -4.71
N HIS A 353 -7.76 -11.49 -5.82
CA HIS A 353 -8.29 -11.81 -7.15
C HIS A 353 -7.27 -12.44 -8.08
N THR A 354 -7.56 -13.64 -8.55
CA THR A 354 -6.90 -14.23 -9.72
C THR A 354 -7.94 -15.00 -10.53
N LYS A 355 -7.86 -14.91 -11.86
CA LYS A 355 -8.79 -15.60 -12.77
C LYS A 355 -8.10 -16.84 -13.36
N ILE A 356 -8.86 -17.92 -13.49
CA ILE A 356 -8.37 -19.23 -14.00
C ILE A 356 -9.30 -19.82 -15.07
N GLN A 357 -10.31 -19.06 -15.50
CA GLN A 357 -11.40 -19.56 -16.35
C GLN A 357 -11.01 -19.69 -17.83
N SER A 358 -10.12 -18.83 -18.33
CA SER A 358 -9.70 -18.89 -19.75
C SER A 358 -8.51 -19.81 -19.96
N GLN A 359 -8.34 -20.30 -21.20
CA GLN A 359 -7.17 -21.13 -21.56
C GLN A 359 -5.83 -20.39 -21.32
N GLN A 360 -5.80 -19.07 -21.55
CA GLN A 360 -4.61 -18.25 -21.27
C GLN A 360 -4.30 -18.21 -19.77
N GLN A 361 -5.33 -18.07 -18.94
CA GLN A 361 -5.18 -18.05 -17.48
C GLN A 361 -4.77 -19.41 -16.92
N ALA A 362 -5.29 -20.51 -17.48
CA ALA A 362 -4.85 -21.86 -17.12
C ALA A 362 -3.37 -22.08 -17.43
N LYS A 363 -2.90 -21.66 -18.61
CA LYS A 363 -1.47 -21.68 -18.97
C LYS A 363 -0.63 -20.78 -18.06
N GLN A 364 -1.16 -19.60 -17.72
CA GLN A 364 -0.53 -18.70 -16.75
C GLN A 364 -0.32 -19.34 -15.39
N LEU A 365 -1.32 -20.05 -14.89
CA LEU A 365 -1.19 -20.76 -13.63
C LEU A 365 -0.08 -21.82 -13.68
N GLN A 366 0.13 -22.48 -14.82
CA GLN A 366 1.20 -23.49 -14.97
C GLN A 366 2.59 -22.89 -14.77
N TYR A 367 2.90 -21.72 -15.35
CA TYR A 367 4.22 -21.10 -15.18
C TYR A 367 4.37 -20.28 -13.89
N LEU A 368 3.27 -19.86 -13.26
CA LEU A 368 3.33 -19.16 -11.95
C LEU A 368 3.41 -20.13 -10.77
N ARG A 369 2.85 -21.34 -10.89
CA ARG A 369 2.84 -22.35 -9.81
C ARG A 369 4.20 -22.58 -9.15
N PRO A 370 5.31 -22.79 -9.89
CA PRO A 370 6.63 -23.08 -9.31
C PRO A 370 7.29 -21.90 -8.56
N ILE A 371 6.67 -20.71 -8.61
CA ILE A 371 7.16 -19.53 -7.92
C ILE A 371 6.16 -19.02 -6.90
N PHE A 372 5.01 -19.69 -6.74
CA PHE A 372 4.04 -19.30 -5.73
C PHE A 372 4.48 -19.76 -4.34
N CYS A 373 4.38 -18.83 -3.40
CA CYS A 373 4.66 -19.06 -1.99
C CYS A 373 3.42 -18.72 -1.18
N HIS A 374 3.24 -19.44 -0.09
CA HIS A 374 2.14 -19.28 0.85
C HIS A 374 2.18 -17.91 1.55
N TRP A 375 1.00 -17.38 1.90
CA TRP A 375 0.87 -16.15 2.68
C TRP A 375 1.11 -16.42 4.16
N ALA A 376 0.41 -17.42 4.70
CA ALA A 376 0.61 -17.94 6.03
C ALA A 376 1.59 -19.09 5.94
N ASN A 377 2.69 -18.99 6.70
CA ASN A 377 3.67 -20.07 6.81
C ASN A 377 3.15 -21.22 7.72
N ASP A 378 1.87 -21.56 7.61
CA ASP A 378 1.13 -22.48 8.48
C ASP A 378 0.78 -23.82 7.80
N ALA A 379 1.15 -23.99 6.52
CA ALA A 379 1.02 -25.27 5.82
C ALA A 379 2.10 -26.28 6.29
N PRO A 380 1.80 -27.61 6.32
CA PRO A 380 2.75 -28.65 6.74
C PRO A 380 4.09 -28.65 5.98
N GLU A 381 4.09 -28.10 4.76
CA GLU A 381 5.25 -27.91 3.88
C GLU A 381 5.34 -26.42 3.49
N GLY A 382 5.55 -25.51 4.47
CA GLY A 382 5.63 -24.05 4.27
C GLY A 382 6.74 -23.53 3.33
N GLU A 383 7.26 -24.37 2.45
CA GLU A 383 8.15 -24.01 1.36
C GLU A 383 7.35 -23.45 0.16
N CYS A 384 8.02 -22.68 -0.70
CA CYS A 384 7.42 -22.28 -1.99
C CYS A 384 7.15 -23.53 -2.83
N ARG A 385 6.00 -23.57 -3.51
CA ARG A 385 5.57 -24.72 -4.32
C ARG A 385 6.31 -24.83 -5.64
#